data_AF-A0A024AHA9-F1
#
_entry.id   AF-A0A024AHA9-F1
#
_cell.length_a   1.000
_cell.length_b   1.000
_cell.length_c   1.000
_cell.angle_alpha   90.00
_cell.angle_beta   90.00
_cell.angle_gamma   90.00
#
_symmetry.space_group_name_H-M   'P 1'
#
loop_
_entity.id
_entity.type
_entity.pdbx_description
1 polymer ?
#
loop_
_entity_poly.entity_id
_entity_poly.type
_entity_poly.pdbx_seq_one_letter_code
_entity_poly.pdbx_strand_id
1 'polypeptide(L)'
;GNHELYMRRRKPDTIDVQQMKAQAREEKIAKQQQREKLQLEIAARERAEKKQQEYEERLRTMSEEMEKRQQDLNNAQDIIRRLEEQLRQLQAAKDELEERQKELQAMMERLEASKNMEAAERLKLEDEIRSKQDEVMRIQSVINEKDEEAKKLQEEVELARKKEEEMAQALLEKMTTPQHHHVEENEHDEDDEMVNGDVSRDLATDDNIIDPVEERRTLAERNERLHDQLKALKEDLAQTRDSSKETLLDKIHRENVRQGRDKYKTLREI
;
A
#
# COMPACT_ATOMS: atom_id res chain seq x y z
N GLY A 1 3.72 61.91 -17.59
CA GLY A 1 5.09 61.41 -17.22
C GLY A 1 5.31 61.38 -15.71
N ASN A 2 6.55 61.46 -15.20
CA ASN A 2 6.82 61.40 -13.74
C ASN A 2 6.08 62.49 -12.94
N HIS A 3 6.16 63.75 -13.39
CA HIS A 3 5.48 64.89 -12.76
C HIS A 3 3.97 64.65 -12.61
N GLU A 4 3.33 64.21 -13.67
CA GLU A 4 1.91 63.87 -13.64
C GLU A 4 1.58 62.67 -12.74
N LEU A 5 2.36 61.58 -12.77
CA LEU A 5 2.10 60.46 -11.85
C LEU A 5 2.22 60.93 -10.40
N TYR A 6 3.09 61.90 -10.14
CA TYR A 6 3.20 62.62 -8.89
C TYR A 6 1.93 63.46 -8.60
N MET A 7 1.29 64.11 -9.59
CA MET A 7 0.00 64.80 -9.42
C MET A 7 -1.17 63.82 -9.17
N ARG A 8 -1.30 62.77 -10.01
CA ARG A 8 -2.37 61.76 -9.92
C ARG A 8 -2.37 61.03 -8.57
N ARG A 9 -1.20 60.79 -7.97
CA ARG A 9 -1.06 60.16 -6.64
C ARG A 9 -1.55 61.02 -5.47
N ARG A 10 -1.91 62.28 -5.70
CA ARG A 10 -2.30 63.25 -4.67
C ARG A 10 -3.71 63.78 -4.82
N LYS A 11 -4.32 63.60 -6.00
CA LYS A 11 -5.77 63.62 -6.13
C LYS A 11 -6.34 62.32 -5.55
N PRO A 12 -7.61 62.30 -5.12
CA PRO A 12 -8.32 61.04 -4.90
C PRO A 12 -8.24 60.15 -6.15
N ASP A 13 -8.24 58.82 -5.95
CA ASP A 13 -8.26 57.86 -7.06
C ASP A 13 -9.43 58.16 -8.01
N THR A 14 -9.19 58.15 -9.33
CA THR A 14 -10.27 58.21 -10.34
C THR A 14 -11.19 57.00 -10.19
N ILE A 15 -12.44 57.10 -10.65
CA ILE A 15 -13.44 56.02 -10.53
C ILE A 15 -12.87 54.71 -11.09
N ASP A 16 -12.25 54.75 -12.27
CA ASP A 16 -11.57 53.60 -12.89
C ASP A 16 -10.43 53.04 -12.03
N VAL A 17 -9.64 53.87 -11.34
CA VAL A 17 -8.60 53.38 -10.42
C VAL A 17 -9.21 52.74 -9.17
N GLN A 18 -10.34 53.25 -8.68
CA GLN A 18 -11.07 52.63 -7.58
C GLN A 18 -11.67 51.28 -8.02
N GLN A 19 -12.25 51.22 -9.22
CA GLN A 19 -12.77 49.99 -9.84
C GLN A 19 -11.65 48.97 -10.08
N MET A 20 -10.52 49.37 -10.68
CA MET A 20 -9.34 48.51 -10.85
C MET A 20 -8.78 48.03 -9.51
N LYS A 21 -8.80 48.86 -8.45
CA LYS A 21 -8.42 48.43 -7.08
C LYS A 21 -9.46 47.51 -6.43
N ALA A 22 -10.74 47.64 -6.76
CA ALA A 22 -11.79 46.71 -6.32
C ALA A 22 -11.63 45.36 -7.04
N GLN A 23 -11.64 45.37 -8.38
CA GLN A 23 -11.40 44.23 -9.24
C GLN A 23 -10.09 43.50 -8.89
N ALA A 24 -8.95 44.19 -8.74
CA ALA A 24 -7.71 43.52 -8.36
C ALA A 24 -7.71 42.92 -6.93
N ARG A 25 -8.60 43.39 -6.03
CA ARG A 25 -8.83 42.74 -4.73
C ARG A 25 -9.76 41.53 -4.88
N GLU A 26 -10.82 41.64 -5.68
CA GLU A 26 -11.73 40.56 -6.00
C GLU A 26 -11.03 39.43 -6.75
N GLU A 27 -10.29 39.71 -7.82
CA GLU A 27 -9.42 38.76 -8.55
C GLU A 27 -8.39 38.10 -7.63
N LYS A 28 -7.79 38.86 -6.70
CA LYS A 28 -6.85 38.27 -5.73
C LYS A 28 -7.54 37.28 -4.79
N ILE A 29 -8.74 37.63 -4.31
CA ILE A 29 -9.55 36.74 -3.45
C ILE A 29 -10.04 35.53 -4.25
N ALA A 30 -10.57 35.73 -5.45
CA ALA A 30 -11.02 34.67 -6.35
C ALA A 30 -9.87 33.71 -6.71
N LYS A 31 -8.68 34.23 -7.02
CA LYS A 31 -7.48 33.43 -7.29
C LYS A 31 -6.95 32.71 -6.05
N GLN A 32 -7.13 33.28 -4.86
CA GLN A 32 -6.85 32.59 -3.60
C GLN A 32 -7.85 31.44 -3.38
N GLN A 33 -9.15 31.69 -3.54
CA GLN A 33 -10.20 30.67 -3.45
C GLN A 33 -10.02 29.56 -4.50
N GLN A 34 -9.65 29.89 -5.74
CA GLN A 34 -9.30 28.91 -6.78
C GLN A 34 -8.11 28.04 -6.36
N ARG A 35 -7.08 28.64 -5.75
CA ARG A 35 -5.92 27.89 -5.23
C ARG A 35 -6.29 27.00 -4.03
N GLU A 36 -7.12 27.50 -3.12
CA GLU A 36 -7.61 26.72 -1.97
C GLU A 36 -8.50 25.56 -2.43
N LYS A 37 -9.42 25.78 -3.38
CA LYS A 37 -10.19 24.73 -4.05
C LYS A 37 -9.29 23.71 -4.74
N LEU A 38 -8.29 24.16 -5.52
CA LEU A 38 -7.33 23.27 -6.18
C LEU A 38 -6.49 22.46 -5.17
N GLN A 39 -6.10 23.04 -4.04
CA GLN A 39 -5.39 22.31 -2.98
C GLN A 39 -6.28 21.27 -2.30
N LEU A 40 -7.56 21.59 -2.07
CA LEU A 40 -8.54 20.62 -1.57
C LEU A 40 -8.76 19.48 -2.58
N GLU A 41 -8.84 19.80 -3.87
CA GLU A 41 -8.98 18.82 -4.95
C GLU A 41 -7.77 17.89 -5.05
N ILE A 42 -6.55 18.45 -5.02
CA ILE A 42 -5.31 17.65 -4.99
C ILE A 42 -5.27 16.76 -3.74
N ALA A 43 -5.65 17.26 -2.57
CA ALA A 43 -5.69 16.46 -1.34
C ALA A 43 -6.81 15.41 -1.33
N ALA A 44 -7.93 15.65 -2.00
CA ALA A 44 -8.99 14.67 -2.20
C ALA A 44 -8.52 13.56 -3.14
N ARG A 45 -7.90 13.93 -4.26
CA ARG A 45 -7.28 13.02 -5.23
C ARG A 45 -6.16 12.18 -4.59
N GLU A 46 -5.25 12.76 -3.83
CA GLU A 46 -4.18 12.03 -3.14
C GLU A 46 -4.75 11.01 -2.13
N ARG A 47 -5.86 11.35 -1.45
CA ARG A 47 -6.58 10.40 -0.57
C ARG A 47 -7.28 9.29 -1.34
N ALA A 48 -7.83 9.59 -2.52
CA ALA A 48 -8.43 8.59 -3.39
C ALA A 48 -7.36 7.63 -3.95
N GLU A 49 -6.25 8.15 -4.45
CA GLU A 49 -5.10 7.38 -4.96
C GLU A 49 -4.49 6.49 -3.84
N LYS A 50 -4.35 7.00 -2.61
CA LYS A 50 -3.91 6.18 -1.46
C LYS A 50 -4.89 5.06 -1.09
N LYS A 51 -6.20 5.36 -1.02
CA LYS A 51 -7.22 4.32 -0.78
C LYS A 51 -7.22 3.27 -1.89
N GLN A 52 -7.04 3.68 -3.15
CA GLN A 52 -6.92 2.76 -4.28
C GLN A 52 -5.70 1.85 -4.09
N GLN A 53 -4.52 2.39 -3.73
CA GLN A 53 -3.33 1.58 -3.44
C GLN A 53 -3.53 0.62 -2.26
N GLU A 54 -4.18 1.06 -1.17
CA GLU A 54 -4.56 0.20 -0.04
C GLU A 54 -5.49 -0.95 -0.46
N TYR A 55 -6.45 -0.69 -1.35
CA TYR A 55 -7.33 -1.73 -1.90
C TYR A 55 -6.60 -2.66 -2.88
N GLU A 56 -5.71 -2.15 -3.73
CA GLU A 56 -4.88 -2.94 -4.64
C GLU A 56 -3.93 -3.87 -3.87
N GLU A 57 -3.27 -3.38 -2.82
CA GLU A 57 -2.41 -4.18 -1.93
C GLU A 57 -3.24 -5.24 -1.17
N ARG A 58 -4.43 -4.88 -0.68
CA ARG A 58 -5.35 -5.83 -0.02
C ARG A 58 -5.88 -6.90 -0.98
N LEU A 59 -6.18 -6.54 -2.22
CA LEU A 59 -6.58 -7.50 -3.27
C LEU A 59 -5.43 -8.41 -3.66
N ARG A 60 -4.21 -7.86 -3.79
CA ARG A 60 -3.00 -8.62 -4.09
C ARG A 60 -2.69 -9.64 -2.99
N THR A 61 -2.63 -9.20 -1.73
CA THR A 61 -2.40 -10.08 -0.58
C THR A 61 -3.50 -11.15 -0.43
N MET A 62 -4.76 -10.79 -0.68
CA MET A 62 -5.85 -11.77 -0.75
C MET A 62 -5.64 -12.78 -1.88
N SER A 63 -5.21 -12.35 -3.07
CA SER A 63 -4.91 -13.23 -4.21
C SER A 63 -3.75 -14.19 -3.89
N GLU A 64 -2.66 -13.68 -3.32
CA GLU A 64 -1.49 -14.48 -2.91
C GLU A 64 -1.88 -15.50 -1.82
N GLU A 65 -2.74 -15.13 -0.87
CA GLU A 65 -3.32 -16.05 0.10
C GLU A 65 -4.21 -17.13 -0.53
N MET A 66 -5.04 -16.76 -1.53
CA MET A 66 -5.96 -17.69 -2.20
C MET A 66 -5.19 -18.69 -3.07
N GLU A 67 -4.17 -18.23 -3.80
CA GLU A 67 -3.27 -19.09 -4.55
C GLU A 67 -2.55 -20.08 -3.63
N LYS A 68 -2.02 -19.60 -2.50
CA LYS A 68 -1.38 -20.48 -1.51
C LYS A 68 -2.36 -21.53 -0.95
N ARG A 69 -3.58 -21.15 -0.57
CA ARG A 69 -4.60 -22.11 -0.11
C ARG A 69 -4.95 -23.14 -1.18
N GLN A 70 -5.02 -22.73 -2.45
CA GLN A 70 -5.25 -23.65 -3.56
C GLN A 70 -4.08 -24.61 -3.77
N GLN A 71 -2.83 -24.15 -3.65
CA GLN A 71 -1.64 -25.01 -3.69
C GLN A 71 -1.63 -26.01 -2.52
N ASP A 72 -1.93 -25.55 -1.30
CA ASP A 72 -2.02 -26.39 -0.10
C ASP A 72 -3.14 -27.46 -0.24
N LEU A 73 -4.29 -27.10 -0.83
CA LEU A 73 -5.39 -28.02 -1.14
C LEU A 73 -4.97 -29.10 -2.16
N ASN A 74 -4.34 -28.69 -3.27
CA ASN A 74 -3.85 -29.62 -4.30
C ASN A 74 -2.79 -30.58 -3.71
N ASN A 75 -1.90 -30.08 -2.87
CA ASN A 75 -0.88 -30.89 -2.18
C ASN A 75 -1.52 -31.91 -1.22
N ALA A 76 -2.58 -31.52 -0.51
CA ALA A 76 -3.33 -32.43 0.37
C ALA A 76 -4.02 -33.55 -0.44
N GLN A 77 -4.65 -33.22 -1.57
CA GLN A 77 -5.26 -34.19 -2.49
C GLN A 77 -4.24 -35.20 -3.04
N ASP A 78 -3.06 -34.74 -3.43
CA ASP A 78 -1.97 -35.62 -3.89
C ASP A 78 -1.45 -36.55 -2.78
N ILE A 79 -1.42 -36.10 -1.52
CA ILE A 79 -1.05 -36.94 -0.37
C ILE A 79 -2.15 -37.98 -0.10
N ILE A 80 -3.42 -37.59 -0.05
CA ILE A 80 -4.56 -38.50 0.11
C ILE A 80 -4.51 -39.62 -0.93
N ARG A 81 -4.30 -39.26 -2.20
CA ARG A 81 -4.21 -40.22 -3.31
C ARG A 81 -3.08 -41.25 -3.12
N ARG A 82 -1.92 -40.83 -2.61
CA ARG A 82 -0.79 -41.75 -2.32
C ARG A 82 -1.09 -42.68 -1.16
N LEU A 83 -1.68 -42.16 -0.09
CA LEU A 83 -2.08 -42.96 1.08
C LEU A 83 -3.16 -44.00 0.71
N GLU A 84 -4.15 -43.61 -0.12
CA GLU A 84 -5.16 -44.53 -0.66
C GLU A 84 -4.55 -45.63 -1.54
N GLU A 85 -3.55 -45.30 -2.36
CA GLU A 85 -2.82 -46.29 -3.16
C GLU A 85 -1.99 -47.25 -2.30
N GLN A 86 -1.28 -46.74 -1.29
CA GLN A 86 -0.54 -47.56 -0.33
C GLN A 86 -1.49 -48.49 0.44
N LEU A 87 -2.63 -47.99 0.92
CA LEU A 87 -3.63 -48.77 1.65
C LEU A 87 -4.21 -49.90 0.79
N ARG A 88 -4.44 -49.63 -0.51
CA ARG A 88 -4.89 -50.64 -1.47
C ARG A 88 -3.83 -51.72 -1.73
N GLN A 89 -2.55 -51.35 -1.84
CA GLN A 89 -1.45 -52.31 -1.98
C GLN A 89 -1.30 -53.18 -0.72
N LEU A 90 -1.47 -52.58 0.45
CA LEU A 90 -1.37 -53.25 1.75
C LEU A 90 -2.53 -54.25 1.96
N GLN A 91 -3.76 -53.85 1.61
CA GLN A 91 -4.92 -54.75 1.57
C GLN A 91 -4.71 -55.92 0.61
N ALA A 92 -4.26 -55.68 -0.62
CA ALA A 92 -4.01 -56.76 -1.58
C ALA A 92 -2.93 -57.76 -1.09
N ALA A 93 -1.86 -57.26 -0.46
CA ALA A 93 -0.82 -58.10 0.14
C ALA A 93 -1.34 -58.91 1.35
N LYS A 94 -2.28 -58.34 2.12
CA LYS A 94 -2.95 -59.03 3.23
C LYS A 94 -3.87 -60.13 2.70
N ASP A 95 -4.70 -59.84 1.70
CA ASP A 95 -5.62 -60.81 1.10
C ASP A 95 -4.87 -62.03 0.53
N GLU A 96 -3.71 -61.81 -0.12
CA GLU A 96 -2.84 -62.89 -0.62
C GLU A 96 -2.26 -63.75 0.53
N LEU A 97 -1.91 -63.14 1.67
CA LEU A 97 -1.45 -63.89 2.85
C LEU A 97 -2.58 -64.68 3.51
N GLU A 98 -3.80 -64.12 3.59
CA GLU A 98 -4.98 -64.84 4.07
C GLU A 98 -5.34 -66.02 3.15
N GLU A 99 -5.21 -65.87 1.83
CA GLU A 99 -5.44 -66.96 0.86
C GLU A 99 -4.43 -68.09 1.08
N ARG A 100 -3.13 -67.78 1.14
CA ARG A 100 -2.08 -68.77 1.47
C ARG A 100 -2.30 -69.43 2.83
N GLN A 101 -2.80 -68.70 3.83
CA GLN A 101 -3.16 -69.26 5.13
C GLN A 101 -4.30 -70.29 5.01
N LYS A 102 -5.36 -69.96 4.27
CA LYS A 102 -6.52 -70.85 4.01
C LYS A 102 -6.09 -72.09 3.24
N GLU A 103 -5.21 -71.96 2.25
CA GLU A 103 -4.63 -73.11 1.52
C GLU A 103 -3.80 -74.03 2.43
N LEU A 104 -2.92 -73.48 3.27
CA LEU A 104 -2.12 -74.26 4.23
C LEU A 104 -2.99 -74.96 5.26
N GLN A 105 -4.03 -74.30 5.78
CA GLN A 105 -5.01 -74.91 6.69
C GLN A 105 -5.75 -76.07 6.01
N ALA A 106 -6.26 -75.88 4.79
CA ALA A 106 -6.91 -76.95 4.03
C ALA A 106 -5.97 -78.11 3.67
N MET A 107 -4.67 -77.85 3.48
CA MET A 107 -3.66 -78.88 3.30
C MET A 107 -3.40 -79.66 4.60
N MET A 108 -3.34 -78.98 5.75
CA MET A 108 -3.21 -79.62 7.07
C MET A 108 -4.43 -80.52 7.38
N GLU A 109 -5.66 -80.04 7.17
CA GLU A 109 -6.88 -80.84 7.41
C GLU A 109 -6.89 -82.12 6.57
N ARG A 110 -6.41 -82.06 5.31
CA ARG A 110 -6.26 -83.25 4.45
C ARG A 110 -5.18 -84.22 4.95
N LEU A 111 -4.04 -83.71 5.43
CA LEU A 111 -2.98 -84.52 6.04
C LEU A 111 -3.45 -85.20 7.33
N GLU A 112 -4.18 -84.48 8.19
CA GLU A 112 -4.78 -85.04 9.41
C GLU A 112 -5.85 -86.09 9.11
N ALA A 113 -6.71 -85.87 8.11
CA ALA A 113 -7.71 -86.85 7.68
C ALA A 113 -7.11 -88.12 7.04
N SER A 114 -5.90 -88.02 6.46
CA SER A 114 -5.14 -89.15 5.89
C SER A 114 -4.50 -90.07 6.96
N LYS A 115 -4.53 -89.69 8.23
CA LYS A 115 -3.77 -90.31 9.35
C LYS A 115 -4.39 -91.61 9.88
N ASN A 116 -4.61 -92.60 9.01
CA ASN A 116 -5.34 -93.85 9.34
C ASN A 116 -4.54 -95.17 9.21
N MET A 117 -3.24 -95.16 8.91
CA MET A 117 -2.39 -96.37 8.87
C MET A 117 -1.00 -96.13 9.49
N GLU A 118 -0.42 -97.21 10.03
CA GLU A 118 0.93 -97.42 10.58
C GLU A 118 1.59 -96.39 11.54
N ALA A 119 2.13 -96.93 12.65
CA ALA A 119 2.76 -96.15 13.72
C ALA A 119 4.09 -95.48 13.32
N ALA A 120 4.78 -95.95 12.28
CA ALA A 120 6.05 -95.39 11.83
C ALA A 120 5.88 -94.18 10.89
N GLU A 121 4.84 -94.18 10.05
CA GLU A 121 4.51 -93.03 9.19
C GLU A 121 3.90 -91.90 10.01
N ARG A 122 3.08 -92.25 11.02
CA ARG A 122 2.46 -91.32 11.96
C ARG A 122 3.42 -90.30 12.59
N LEU A 123 4.63 -90.73 12.95
CA LEU A 123 5.62 -89.89 13.62
C LEU A 123 6.23 -88.83 12.67
N LYS A 124 6.46 -89.20 11.41
CA LYS A 124 6.90 -88.26 10.37
C LYS A 124 5.79 -87.26 10.01
N LEU A 125 4.55 -87.72 9.92
CA LEU A 125 3.38 -86.85 9.71
C LEU A 125 3.20 -85.85 10.86
N GLU A 126 3.44 -86.26 12.11
CA GLU A 126 3.32 -85.38 13.27
C GLU A 126 4.38 -84.24 13.26
N ASP A 127 5.62 -84.51 12.83
CA ASP A 127 6.63 -83.46 12.61
C ASP A 127 6.29 -82.55 11.41
N GLU A 128 5.73 -83.10 10.33
CA GLU A 128 5.34 -82.31 9.14
C GLU A 128 4.14 -81.39 9.42
N ILE A 129 3.12 -81.89 10.13
CA ILE A 129 1.99 -81.08 10.62
C ILE A 129 2.49 -79.96 11.55
N ARG A 130 3.45 -80.26 12.43
CA ARG A 130 4.03 -79.26 13.34
C ARG A 130 4.78 -78.15 12.59
N SER A 131 5.59 -78.52 11.61
CA SER A 131 6.29 -77.57 10.73
C SER A 131 5.31 -76.66 9.97
N LYS A 132 4.16 -77.21 9.54
CA LYS A 132 3.08 -76.45 8.88
C LYS A 132 2.29 -75.56 9.85
N GLN A 133 2.06 -75.99 11.08
CA GLN A 133 1.51 -75.13 12.14
C GLN A 133 2.43 -73.93 12.43
N ASP A 134 3.74 -74.14 12.57
CA ASP A 134 4.72 -73.07 12.77
C ASP A 134 4.80 -72.09 11.58
N GLU A 135 4.46 -72.55 10.37
CA GLU A 135 4.37 -71.72 9.15
C GLU A 135 3.08 -70.89 9.13
N VAL A 136 1.93 -71.50 9.47
CA VAL A 136 0.64 -70.81 9.62
C VAL A 136 0.70 -69.75 10.73
N MET A 137 1.34 -70.04 11.87
CA MET A 137 1.50 -69.05 12.96
C MET A 137 2.40 -67.87 12.55
N ARG A 138 3.45 -68.11 11.75
CA ARG A 138 4.26 -67.02 11.19
C ARG A 138 3.46 -66.14 10.23
N ILE A 139 2.67 -66.75 9.33
CA ILE A 139 1.80 -66.00 8.40
C ILE A 139 0.76 -65.18 9.17
N GLN A 140 0.14 -65.73 10.22
CA GLN A 140 -0.81 -65.01 11.07
C GLN A 140 -0.18 -63.79 11.76
N SER A 141 1.07 -63.87 12.23
CA SER A 141 1.78 -62.71 12.81
C SER A 141 1.92 -61.58 11.78
N VAL A 142 2.37 -61.92 10.56
CA VAL A 142 2.53 -60.94 9.48
C VAL A 142 1.19 -60.34 9.05
N ILE A 143 0.11 -61.12 9.02
CA ILE A 143 -1.24 -60.61 8.75
C ILE A 143 -1.68 -59.62 9.83
N ASN A 144 -1.46 -59.93 11.12
CA ASN A 144 -1.81 -59.04 12.23
C ASN A 144 -1.02 -57.72 12.18
N GLU A 145 0.29 -57.79 11.89
CA GLU A 145 1.15 -56.62 11.69
C GLU A 145 0.66 -55.75 10.52
N LYS A 146 0.25 -56.38 9.41
CA LYS A 146 -0.32 -55.70 8.24
C LYS A 146 -1.71 -55.09 8.51
N ASP A 147 -2.55 -55.73 9.31
CA ASP A 147 -3.84 -55.17 9.75
C ASP A 147 -3.66 -53.94 10.64
N GLU A 148 -2.65 -53.92 11.53
CA GLU A 148 -2.33 -52.72 12.30
C GLU A 148 -1.77 -51.58 11.44
N GLU A 149 -0.93 -51.90 10.45
CA GLU A 149 -0.39 -50.94 9.50
C GLU A 149 -1.52 -50.34 8.63
N ALA A 150 -2.45 -51.17 8.14
CA ALA A 150 -3.62 -50.74 7.40
C ALA A 150 -4.55 -49.81 8.20
N LYS A 151 -4.81 -50.12 9.48
CA LYS A 151 -5.63 -49.27 10.36
C LYS A 151 -5.02 -47.88 10.58
N LYS A 152 -3.72 -47.82 10.88
CA LYS A 152 -2.99 -46.55 11.07
C LYS A 152 -3.08 -45.70 9.80
N LEU A 153 -2.86 -46.31 8.64
CA LEU A 153 -2.93 -45.65 7.34
C LEU A 153 -4.37 -45.17 6.99
N GLN A 154 -5.39 -45.92 7.41
CA GLN A 154 -6.80 -45.52 7.25
C GLN A 154 -7.15 -44.30 8.10
N GLU A 155 -6.69 -44.25 9.36
CA GLU A 155 -6.86 -43.08 10.24
C GLU A 155 -6.16 -41.84 9.67
N GLU A 156 -4.98 -41.99 9.07
CA GLU A 156 -4.25 -40.90 8.39
C GLU A 156 -5.03 -40.35 7.17
N VAL A 157 -5.64 -41.23 6.35
CA VAL A 157 -6.49 -40.81 5.21
C VAL A 157 -7.73 -40.03 5.67
N GLU A 158 -8.42 -40.49 6.72
CA GLU A 158 -9.59 -39.77 7.25
C GLU A 158 -9.24 -38.39 7.83
N LEU A 159 -8.09 -38.29 8.52
CA LEU A 159 -7.59 -37.02 9.04
C LEU A 159 -7.16 -36.05 7.92
N ALA A 160 -6.62 -36.57 6.81
CA ALA A 160 -6.27 -35.76 5.66
C ALA A 160 -7.51 -35.22 4.93
N ARG A 161 -8.54 -36.06 4.71
CA ARG A 161 -9.81 -35.64 4.08
C ARG A 161 -10.55 -34.54 4.88
N LYS A 162 -10.58 -34.63 6.21
CA LYS A 162 -11.21 -33.58 7.05
C LYS A 162 -10.52 -32.21 6.87
N LYS A 163 -9.18 -32.20 6.79
CA LYS A 163 -8.41 -30.97 6.53
C LYS A 163 -8.64 -30.42 5.13
N GLU A 164 -8.83 -31.28 4.12
CA GLU A 164 -9.19 -30.86 2.76
C GLU A 164 -10.53 -30.11 2.75
N GLU A 165 -11.56 -30.67 3.41
CA GLU A 165 -12.90 -30.08 3.48
C GLU A 165 -12.91 -28.74 4.22
N GLU A 166 -12.22 -28.64 5.36
CA GLU A 166 -12.04 -27.37 6.10
C GLU A 166 -11.38 -26.28 5.24
N MET A 167 -10.35 -26.64 4.47
CA MET A 167 -9.65 -25.70 3.58
C MET A 167 -10.50 -25.26 2.39
N ALA A 168 -11.32 -26.16 1.83
CA ALA A 168 -12.24 -25.85 0.74
C ALA A 168 -13.39 -24.91 1.17
N GLN A 169 -13.96 -25.12 2.36
CA GLN A 169 -15.02 -24.24 2.90
C GLN A 169 -14.49 -22.82 3.17
N ALA A 170 -13.29 -22.69 3.73
CA ALA A 170 -12.63 -21.40 3.97
C ALA A 170 -12.28 -20.61 2.69
N LEU A 171 -12.21 -21.29 1.54
CA LEU A 171 -12.01 -20.66 0.23
C LEU A 171 -13.31 -20.03 -0.29
N LEU A 172 -14.43 -20.74 -0.15
CA LEU A 172 -15.74 -20.34 -0.68
C LEU A 172 -16.28 -19.07 0.00
N GLU A 173 -16.14 -18.98 1.32
CA GLU A 173 -16.59 -17.83 2.12
C GLU A 173 -15.93 -16.51 1.68
N LYS A 174 -14.68 -16.56 1.22
CA LYS A 174 -13.92 -15.38 0.79
C LYS A 174 -14.27 -14.86 -0.61
N MET A 175 -14.94 -15.65 -1.45
CA MET A 175 -15.15 -15.31 -2.87
C MET A 175 -16.50 -14.67 -3.19
N THR A 176 -17.43 -14.56 -2.22
CA THR A 176 -18.82 -14.16 -2.53
C THR A 176 -19.21 -12.81 -1.91
N THR A 177 -19.67 -11.88 -2.76
CA THR A 177 -20.29 -10.61 -2.34
C THR A 177 -21.70 -10.49 -2.94
N PRO A 178 -22.76 -10.20 -2.17
CA PRO A 178 -24.14 -10.16 -2.68
C PRO A 178 -24.35 -9.11 -3.78
N GLN A 179 -24.89 -9.53 -4.93
CA GLN A 179 -24.93 -8.74 -6.17
C GLN A 179 -25.79 -7.46 -6.14
N HIS A 180 -26.65 -7.26 -5.13
CA HIS A 180 -27.63 -6.15 -5.09
C HIS A 180 -27.06 -4.73 -4.84
N HIS A 181 -25.73 -4.55 -4.89
CA HIS A 181 -25.03 -3.35 -4.39
C HIS A 181 -24.53 -2.35 -5.46
N HIS A 182 -24.90 -2.47 -6.74
CA HIS A 182 -24.31 -1.66 -7.81
C HIS A 182 -25.37 -0.87 -8.61
N VAL A 183 -25.05 0.38 -8.96
CA VAL A 183 -25.88 1.34 -9.72
C VAL A 183 -24.97 2.08 -10.72
N GLU A 184 -25.55 2.63 -11.79
CA GLU A 184 -24.87 3.12 -13.01
C GLU A 184 -25.18 4.62 -13.23
N GLU A 185 -24.20 5.43 -13.68
CA GLU A 185 -24.31 6.91 -13.80
C GLU A 185 -23.79 7.43 -15.15
N ASN A 186 -24.25 8.63 -15.57
CA ASN A 186 -23.91 9.32 -16.82
C ASN A 186 -23.84 10.85 -16.61
N GLU A 187 -23.01 11.56 -17.38
CA GLU A 187 -22.73 13.01 -17.24
C GLU A 187 -22.84 13.79 -18.56
N HIS A 188 -23.10 15.11 -18.46
CA HIS A 188 -22.98 16.12 -19.53
C HIS A 188 -22.86 17.53 -18.95
N ASP A 189 -22.30 18.48 -19.72
CA ASP A 189 -22.79 19.86 -19.91
C ASP A 189 -21.87 20.65 -20.88
N GLU A 190 -22.42 21.69 -21.52
CA GLU A 190 -21.75 22.62 -22.46
C GLU A 190 -21.69 24.05 -21.89
N ASP A 191 -20.77 24.92 -22.37
CA ASP A 191 -21.09 26.25 -22.95
C ASP A 191 -19.84 27.14 -23.26
N ASP A 192 -20.04 28.17 -24.09
CA ASP A 192 -19.03 29.05 -24.73
C ASP A 192 -19.10 30.53 -24.24
N GLU A 193 -18.01 31.32 -24.31
CA GLU A 193 -18.03 32.79 -24.07
C GLU A 193 -16.90 33.58 -24.77
N MET A 194 -17.16 34.80 -25.28
CA MET A 194 -16.15 35.76 -25.83
C MET A 194 -16.61 37.24 -25.82
N VAL A 195 -15.73 38.20 -25.46
CA VAL A 195 -15.86 39.69 -25.63
C VAL A 195 -14.47 40.36 -25.83
N ASN A 196 -14.37 41.58 -26.43
CA ASN A 196 -13.12 42.37 -26.59
C ASN A 196 -13.28 43.92 -26.57
N GLY A 197 -12.17 44.67 -26.36
CA GLY A 197 -11.97 46.17 -26.37
C GLY A 197 -10.48 46.55 -26.71
N ASP A 198 -9.87 47.73 -26.52
CA ASP A 198 -10.22 49.13 -26.11
C ASP A 198 -9.00 50.10 -26.44
N VAL A 199 -9.16 51.45 -26.50
CA VAL A 199 -8.03 52.44 -26.77
C VAL A 199 -8.19 53.84 -26.12
N SER A 200 -7.09 54.51 -25.67
CA SER A 200 -7.09 55.83 -24.95
C SER A 200 -5.89 56.81 -25.23
N ARG A 201 -5.86 58.05 -24.65
CA ARG A 201 -4.84 59.14 -24.81
C ARG A 201 -4.72 60.15 -23.60
N ASP A 202 -4.15 61.37 -23.80
CA ASP A 202 -3.20 62.16 -22.94
C ASP A 202 -3.70 62.94 -21.66
N LEU A 203 -2.87 63.83 -21.06
CA LEU A 203 -2.44 63.82 -19.63
C LEU A 203 -2.20 65.22 -18.93
N ALA A 204 -2.35 65.43 -17.58
CA ALA A 204 -2.62 66.75 -16.89
C ALA A 204 -2.09 67.04 -15.40
N THR A 205 -2.34 68.26 -14.83
CA THR A 205 -1.73 68.84 -13.56
C THR A 205 -2.69 69.61 -12.57
N ASP A 206 -2.26 70.00 -11.33
CA ASP A 206 -3.05 70.64 -10.21
C ASP A 206 -2.20 71.15 -9.00
N ASP A 207 -2.64 72.14 -8.21
CA ASP A 207 -1.82 72.88 -7.24
C ASP A 207 -2.03 72.55 -5.73
N ASN A 208 -3.13 71.91 -5.33
CA ASN A 208 -3.47 71.69 -3.89
C ASN A 208 -2.74 70.48 -3.26
N ILE A 209 -1.43 70.38 -3.45
CA ILE A 209 -0.65 69.14 -3.35
C ILE A 209 0.29 69.11 -2.12
N ILE A 210 0.03 68.20 -1.18
CA ILE A 210 0.95 67.88 -0.07
C ILE A 210 1.99 66.85 -0.54
N ASP A 211 3.27 67.02 -0.20
CA ASP A 211 4.32 66.04 -0.54
C ASP A 211 4.41 64.89 0.48
N PRO A 212 4.27 63.61 0.09
CA PRO A 212 4.33 62.49 1.02
C PRO A 212 5.75 62.21 1.53
N VAL A 213 6.80 62.86 1.03
CA VAL A 213 8.19 62.71 1.53
C VAL A 213 8.30 63.16 2.99
N GLU A 214 7.49 64.11 3.45
CA GLU A 214 7.47 64.62 4.83
C GLU A 214 7.23 63.51 5.86
N GLU A 215 6.14 62.76 5.68
CA GLU A 215 5.74 61.69 6.58
C GLU A 215 6.45 60.35 6.29
N ARG A 216 7.08 60.20 5.13
CA ARG A 216 7.65 58.91 4.71
C ARG A 216 8.80 58.47 5.62
N ARG A 217 8.72 57.21 6.06
CA ARG A 217 9.74 56.51 6.85
C ARG A 217 10.16 55.23 6.12
N THR A 218 11.37 54.74 6.38
CA THR A 218 11.87 53.55 5.68
C THR A 218 11.13 52.28 6.12
N LEU A 219 11.19 51.20 5.34
CA LEU A 219 10.59 49.92 5.78
C LEU A 219 11.34 49.33 6.97
N ALA A 220 12.68 49.44 7.00
CA ALA A 220 13.53 48.96 8.10
C ALA A 220 13.40 49.79 9.40
N GLU A 221 12.80 50.97 9.34
CA GLU A 221 12.45 51.81 10.50
C GLU A 221 11.05 51.48 11.05
N ARG A 222 10.12 51.03 10.19
CA ARG A 222 8.73 50.70 10.56
C ARG A 222 8.46 49.22 10.82
N ASN A 223 9.36 48.33 10.43
CA ASN A 223 9.20 46.88 10.56
C ASN A 223 10.40 46.31 11.32
N GLU A 224 10.19 46.05 12.62
CA GLU A 224 11.16 45.48 13.55
C GLU A 224 11.77 44.18 13.03
N ARG A 225 10.96 43.23 12.53
CA ARG A 225 11.45 41.98 11.92
C ARG A 225 12.44 42.24 10.77
N LEU A 226 12.20 43.26 9.94
CA LEU A 226 13.13 43.60 8.86
C LEU A 226 14.40 44.27 9.42
N HIS A 227 14.27 45.09 10.46
CA HIS A 227 15.42 45.67 11.16
C HIS A 227 16.35 44.58 11.70
N ASP A 228 15.79 43.61 12.41
CA ASP A 228 16.54 42.51 13.03
C ASP A 228 17.14 41.57 12.00
N GLN A 229 16.41 41.23 10.93
CA GLN A 229 16.94 40.46 9.81
C GLN A 229 18.14 41.16 9.15
N LEU A 230 18.07 42.49 8.95
CA LEU A 230 19.18 43.27 8.41
C LEU A 230 20.33 43.43 9.40
N LYS A 231 20.08 43.39 10.71
CA LYS A 231 21.11 43.43 11.76
C LYS A 231 21.85 42.09 11.83
N ALA A 232 21.14 40.98 11.92
CA ALA A 232 21.73 39.63 11.92
C ALA A 232 22.58 39.39 10.67
N LEU A 233 22.04 39.68 9.47
CA LEU A 233 22.80 39.55 8.22
C LEU A 233 24.05 40.45 8.16
N LYS A 234 24.04 41.62 8.82
CA LYS A 234 25.25 42.47 8.92
C LYS A 234 26.30 41.86 9.85
N GLU A 235 25.88 41.23 10.95
CA GLU A 235 26.77 40.57 11.92
C GLU A 235 27.39 39.30 11.31
N ASP A 236 26.59 38.48 10.62
CA ASP A 236 27.06 37.29 9.90
C ASP A 236 28.05 37.64 8.77
N LEU A 237 27.67 38.57 7.89
CA LEU A 237 28.52 38.98 6.76
C LEU A 237 29.77 39.74 7.20
N ALA A 238 29.81 40.32 8.41
CA ALA A 238 31.01 40.98 8.92
C ALA A 238 32.18 40.00 9.15
N GLN A 239 31.89 38.74 9.48
CA GLN A 239 32.91 37.72 9.77
C GLN A 239 33.72 37.32 8.53
N THR A 240 33.10 37.34 7.36
CA THR A 240 33.72 36.96 6.07
C THR A 240 34.10 38.16 5.19
N ARG A 241 33.98 39.39 5.72
CA ARG A 241 34.15 40.63 4.96
C ARG A 241 35.62 40.98 4.69
N ASP A 242 36.03 40.82 3.45
CA ASP A 242 37.30 41.36 2.92
C ASP A 242 37.25 42.90 2.80
N SER A 243 38.02 43.59 3.64
CA SER A 243 38.09 45.07 3.65
C SER A 243 38.84 45.66 2.45
N SER A 244 39.64 44.87 1.73
CA SER A 244 40.40 45.35 0.56
C SER A 244 39.51 45.63 -0.65
N LYS A 245 38.33 45.02 -0.71
CA LYS A 245 37.35 45.12 -1.81
C LYS A 245 36.26 46.16 -1.58
N GLU A 246 36.39 46.99 -0.55
CA GLU A 246 35.38 47.99 -0.19
C GLU A 246 35.32 49.15 -1.20
N THR A 247 34.17 49.29 -1.87
CA THR A 247 33.95 50.31 -2.90
C THR A 247 33.73 51.70 -2.32
N LEU A 248 33.77 52.72 -3.18
CA LEU A 248 33.42 54.10 -2.80
C LEU A 248 31.96 54.21 -2.30
N LEU A 249 31.03 53.49 -2.93
CA LEU A 249 29.62 53.50 -2.54
C LEU A 249 29.39 52.82 -1.19
N ASP A 250 30.15 51.77 -0.86
CA ASP A 250 30.09 51.14 0.46
C ASP A 250 30.51 52.10 1.57
N LYS A 251 31.59 52.86 1.35
CA LYS A 251 32.08 53.87 2.30
C LYS A 251 31.04 54.96 2.54
N ILE A 252 30.45 55.49 1.46
CA ILE A 252 29.37 56.48 1.53
C ILE A 252 28.14 55.91 2.24
N HIS A 253 27.73 54.68 1.93
CA HIS A 253 26.59 54.03 2.57
C HIS A 253 26.81 53.81 4.08
N ARG A 254 27.98 53.30 4.47
CA ARG A 254 28.34 53.11 5.89
C ARG A 254 28.37 54.42 6.65
N GLU A 255 28.93 55.48 6.06
CA GLU A 255 28.96 56.80 6.70
C GLU A 255 27.56 57.41 6.85
N ASN A 256 26.71 57.28 5.83
CA ASN A 256 25.30 57.69 5.92
C ASN A 256 24.56 56.94 7.05
N VAL A 257 24.74 55.61 7.13
CA VAL A 257 24.15 54.79 8.21
C VAL A 257 24.72 55.19 9.58
N ARG A 258 26.03 55.45 9.70
CA ARG A 258 26.69 55.91 10.94
C ARG A 258 26.16 57.26 11.41
N GLN A 259 25.83 58.15 10.49
CA GLN A 259 25.20 59.45 10.75
C GLN A 259 23.67 59.36 10.98
N GLY A 260 23.07 58.16 10.92
CA GLY A 260 21.62 57.97 11.06
C GLY A 260 20.78 58.47 9.88
N ARG A 261 21.44 58.82 8.76
CA ARG A 261 20.80 59.29 7.52
C ARG A 261 20.16 58.13 6.77
N ASP A 262 19.01 58.40 6.17
CA ASP A 262 18.33 57.50 5.24
C ASP A 262 17.74 58.28 4.05
N LYS A 263 17.19 57.54 3.08
CA LYS A 263 16.66 58.12 1.84
C LYS A 263 15.62 59.22 2.08
N TYR A 264 14.72 59.06 3.04
CA TYR A 264 13.63 60.02 3.26
C TYR A 264 14.02 61.13 4.23
N LYS A 265 14.91 60.85 5.20
CA LYS A 265 15.53 61.91 6.01
C LYS A 265 16.35 62.86 5.13
N THR A 266 17.19 62.33 4.25
CA THR A 266 18.01 63.14 3.34
C THR A 266 17.16 63.94 2.36
N LEU A 267 16.07 63.36 1.81
CA LEU A 267 15.13 64.07 0.93
C LEU A 267 14.28 65.16 1.63
N ARG A 268 14.32 65.25 2.96
CA ARG A 268 13.75 66.39 3.73
C ARG A 268 14.82 67.39 4.20
N GLU A 269 16.10 67.02 4.09
CA GLU A 269 17.25 67.82 4.53
C GLU A 269 17.79 68.71 3.39
N ILE A 270 17.45 68.39 2.13
CA ILE A 270 17.89 69.06 0.88
C ILE A 270 16.74 69.70 0.13
#